data_AF-H6LAF4-F1
#
_entry.id   AF-H6LAF4-F1
#
_cell.length_a   1.000
_cell.length_b   1.000
_cell.length_c   1.000
_cell.angle_alpha   90.00
_cell.angle_beta   90.00
_cell.angle_gamma   90.00
#
_symmetry.space_group_name_H-M   'P 1'
#
loop_
_entity.id
_entity.type
_entity.pdbx_description
1 polymer ?
#
loop_
_entity_poly.entity_id
_entity_poly.type
_entity_poly.pdbx_seq_one_letter_code
_entity_poly.pdbx_strand_id
1 'polypeptide(L)'
;MKMLSKNFISKFLVLSLLLLSLAACQSSSTDPLYSPEDLAGNWRRIDSNKPSLDAMEVEVEGTDAFIRATNGNSPYFLLGQRKWRRIKPTDGPNFSYEDKGSNNEFYDGTMTLDKSGPTDYLYLNVKVAGNGNGNRQTWERF
;
A
#
# COMPACT_ATOMS: atom_id res chain seq x y z
N MET A 1 52.17 35.52 23.61
CA MET A 1 50.96 35.17 22.81
C MET A 1 51.41 34.66 21.45
N LYS A 2 51.26 33.36 21.15
CA LYS A 2 51.56 32.80 19.82
C LYS A 2 50.34 33.01 18.92
N MET A 3 50.49 33.82 17.87
CA MET A 3 49.44 34.03 16.86
C MET A 3 49.29 32.75 16.02
N LEU A 4 48.12 32.13 16.11
CA LEU A 4 47.69 31.10 15.17
C LEU A 4 47.64 31.72 13.76
N SER A 5 48.34 31.11 12.80
CA SER A 5 48.37 31.61 11.43
C SER A 5 46.98 31.46 10.80
N LYS A 6 46.54 32.48 10.05
CA LYS A 6 45.25 32.48 9.32
C LYS A 6 45.06 31.25 8.41
N ASN A 7 46.17 30.66 7.96
CA ASN A 7 46.18 29.44 7.14
C ASN A 7 45.81 28.17 7.91
N PHE A 8 45.99 28.14 9.24
CA PHE A 8 45.64 26.99 10.08
C PHE A 8 44.14 26.95 10.37
N ILE A 9 43.51 28.11 10.58
CA ILE A 9 42.07 28.26 10.80
C ILE A 9 41.28 27.93 9.52
N SER A 10 41.78 28.34 8.35
CA SER A 10 41.14 28.05 7.06
C SER A 10 41.10 26.57 6.71
N LYS A 11 42.18 25.80 6.99
CA LYS A 11 42.23 24.37 6.71
C LYS A 11 41.32 23.55 7.65
N PHE A 12 41.18 23.98 8.91
CA PHE A 12 40.28 23.33 9.87
C PHE A 12 38.80 23.57 9.55
N LEU A 13 38.45 24.76 9.04
CA LEU A 13 37.07 25.11 8.64
C LEU A 13 36.62 24.35 7.39
N VAL A 14 37.53 24.10 6.44
CA VAL A 14 37.23 23.33 5.22
C VAL A 14 37.07 21.84 5.54
N LEU A 15 37.83 21.31 6.50
CA LEU A 15 37.74 19.91 6.92
C LEU A 15 36.45 19.61 7.70
N SER A 16 35.95 20.56 8.50
CA SER A 16 34.67 20.41 9.21
C SER A 16 33.44 20.57 8.30
N LEU A 17 33.50 21.38 7.24
CA LEU A 17 32.44 21.43 6.22
C LEU A 17 32.34 20.13 5.38
N LEU A 18 33.45 19.42 5.16
CA LEU A 18 33.45 18.15 4.42
C LEU A 18 32.85 16.98 5.21
N LEU A 19 32.87 17.03 6.55
CA LEU A 19 32.31 15.99 7.42
C LEU A 19 30.79 16.17 7.66
N LEU A 20 30.25 17.37 7.45
CA LEU A 20 28.82 17.66 7.57
C LEU A 20 28.00 17.22 6.33
N SER A 21 28.62 17.01 5.17
CA SER A 21 27.93 16.56 3.96
C SER A 21 27.68 15.05 3.92
N LEU A 22 28.36 14.25 4.76
CA LEU A 22 28.18 12.80 4.82
C LEU A 22 26.98 12.36 5.68
N ALA A 23 26.44 13.25 6.54
CA ALA A 23 25.29 12.96 7.40
C ALA A 23 23.93 13.25 6.74
N ALA A 24 23.90 13.87 5.56
CA ALA A 24 22.67 14.29 4.89
C ALA A 24 22.11 13.25 3.90
N CYS A 25 22.76 12.09 3.74
CA CYS A 25 22.24 11.01 2.93
C CYS A 25 21.35 10.09 3.77
N GLN A 26 20.22 10.61 4.28
CA GLN A 26 19.11 9.73 4.65
C GLN A 26 18.45 9.31 3.34
N SER A 27 18.84 8.15 2.81
CA SER A 27 18.07 7.47 1.78
C SER A 27 16.71 7.12 2.40
N SER A 28 15.71 7.98 2.22
CA SER A 28 14.32 7.57 2.35
C SER A 28 14.09 6.54 1.25
N SER A 29 14.37 5.27 1.52
CA SER A 29 14.17 4.21 0.54
C SER A 29 12.69 4.17 0.18
N THR A 30 12.37 4.63 -1.03
CA THR A 30 11.06 4.53 -1.66
C THR A 30 10.80 3.13 -2.22
N ASP A 31 11.62 2.16 -1.82
CA ASP A 31 11.53 0.79 -2.30
C ASP A 31 10.31 0.11 -1.68
N PRO A 32 9.68 -0.80 -2.43
CA PRO A 32 8.62 -1.62 -1.86
C PRO A 32 9.13 -2.47 -0.70
N LEU A 33 8.35 -2.53 0.38
CA LEU A 33 8.59 -3.41 1.52
C LEU A 33 8.13 -4.85 1.25
N TYR A 34 7.11 -5.00 0.39
CA TYR A 34 6.43 -6.27 0.13
C TYR A 34 6.30 -6.53 -1.36
N SER A 35 6.13 -7.79 -1.73
CA SER A 35 5.84 -8.23 -3.10
C SER A 35 4.39 -8.72 -3.23
N PRO A 36 3.86 -8.95 -4.45
CA PRO A 36 2.53 -9.53 -4.62
C PRO A 36 2.35 -10.89 -3.90
N GLU A 37 3.42 -11.67 -3.76
CA GLU A 37 3.42 -12.95 -3.06
C GLU A 37 3.09 -12.78 -1.57
N ASP A 38 3.43 -11.65 -0.94
CA ASP A 38 3.03 -11.36 0.45
C ASP A 38 1.50 -11.23 0.61
N LEU A 39 0.78 -10.93 -0.47
CA LEU A 39 -0.68 -10.79 -0.47
C LEU A 39 -1.41 -12.12 -0.71
N ALA A 40 -0.70 -13.18 -1.14
CA ALA A 40 -1.30 -14.45 -1.52
C ALA A 40 -2.16 -15.06 -0.39
N GLY A 41 -3.29 -15.67 -0.75
CA GLY A 41 -4.22 -16.31 0.21
C GLY A 41 -5.57 -15.62 0.30
N ASN A 42 -6.33 -15.95 1.35
CA ASN A 42 -7.72 -15.54 1.51
C ASN A 42 -7.87 -14.28 2.35
N TRP A 43 -8.80 -13.42 1.93
CA TRP A 43 -9.10 -12.14 2.58
C TRP A 43 -10.60 -11.92 2.67
N ARG A 44 -11.08 -11.44 3.81
CA ARG A 44 -12.47 -11.09 4.05
C ARG A 44 -12.61 -9.59 4.27
N ARG A 45 -13.58 -8.96 3.61
CA ARG A 45 -13.90 -7.55 3.85
C ARG A 45 -14.65 -7.44 5.19
N ILE A 46 -14.05 -6.76 6.15
CA ILE A 46 -14.59 -6.61 7.51
C ILE A 46 -15.21 -5.24 7.77
N ASP A 47 -14.86 -4.23 6.98
CA ASP A 47 -15.43 -2.88 7.09
C ASP A 47 -15.33 -2.15 5.73
N SER A 48 -16.30 -1.28 5.45
CA SER A 48 -16.24 -0.37 4.31
C SER A 48 -17.20 0.80 4.43
N ASN A 49 -17.02 1.82 3.58
CA ASN A 49 -18.04 2.85 3.38
C ASN A 49 -19.22 2.38 2.49
N LYS A 50 -19.42 1.06 2.33
CA LYS A 50 -20.64 0.44 1.80
C LYS A 50 -20.90 -0.89 2.53
N PRO A 51 -21.37 -0.85 3.79
CA PRO A 51 -21.45 -2.04 4.64
C PRO A 51 -22.31 -3.18 4.09
N SER A 52 -23.28 -2.85 3.23
CA SER A 52 -24.08 -3.85 2.50
C SER A 52 -23.30 -4.69 1.49
N LEU A 53 -21.97 -4.50 1.37
CA LEU A 53 -21.06 -5.33 0.59
C LEU A 53 -19.88 -5.88 1.42
N ASP A 54 -19.94 -5.75 2.74
CA ASP A 54 -18.97 -6.40 3.64
C ASP A 54 -19.23 -7.91 3.68
N ALA A 55 -18.34 -8.66 4.36
CA ALA A 55 -18.30 -10.12 4.36
C ALA A 55 -18.06 -10.75 2.97
N MET A 56 -17.65 -9.95 1.97
CA MET A 56 -17.10 -10.48 0.73
C MET A 56 -15.76 -11.15 1.01
N GLU A 57 -15.52 -12.30 0.40
CA GLU A 57 -14.25 -13.01 0.48
C GLU A 57 -13.59 -13.10 -0.89
N VAL A 58 -12.28 -12.91 -0.91
CA VAL A 58 -11.46 -13.04 -2.11
C VAL A 58 -10.25 -13.92 -1.82
N GLU A 59 -9.76 -14.59 -2.86
CA GLU A 59 -8.46 -15.26 -2.85
C GLU A 59 -7.52 -14.52 -3.79
N VAL A 60 -6.33 -14.14 -3.29
CA VAL A 60 -5.27 -13.51 -4.07
C VAL A 60 -4.37 -14.60 -4.65
N GLU A 61 -4.25 -14.60 -5.98
CA GLU A 61 -3.40 -15.50 -6.76
C GLU A 61 -2.50 -14.65 -7.68
N GLY A 62 -1.22 -14.53 -7.34
CA GLY A 62 -0.26 -13.71 -8.08
C GLY A 62 -0.59 -12.21 -8.02
N THR A 63 -1.04 -11.63 -9.14
CA THR A 63 -1.35 -10.18 -9.25
C THR A 63 -2.84 -9.88 -9.37
N ASP A 64 -3.68 -10.88 -9.16
CA ASP A 64 -5.13 -10.81 -9.25
C ASP A 64 -5.77 -11.39 -7.99
N ALA A 65 -7.02 -11.01 -7.72
CA ALA A 65 -7.83 -11.63 -6.69
C ALA A 65 -9.22 -11.99 -7.20
N PHE A 66 -9.75 -13.12 -6.75
CA PHE A 66 -11.01 -13.70 -7.24
C PHE A 66 -12.02 -13.86 -6.11
N ILE A 67 -13.28 -13.53 -6.38
CA ILE A 67 -14.37 -13.61 -5.39
C ILE A 67 -14.66 -15.07 -5.06
N ARG A 68 -14.57 -15.42 -3.78
CA ARG A 68 -14.87 -16.76 -3.24
C ARG A 68 -16.20 -16.81 -2.51
N ALA A 69 -16.60 -15.70 -1.88
CA ALA A 69 -17.91 -15.56 -1.28
C ALA A 69 -18.41 -14.12 -1.38
N THR A 70 -19.73 -13.96 -1.37
CA THR A 70 -20.40 -12.67 -1.21
C THR A 70 -21.38 -12.77 -0.03
N ASN A 71 -21.89 -11.65 0.45
CA ASN A 71 -22.93 -11.63 1.48
C ASN A 71 -24.33 -12.09 1.00
N GLY A 72 -24.39 -12.92 -0.04
CA GLY A 72 -25.59 -13.62 -0.50
C GLY A 72 -26.51 -12.85 -1.44
N ASN A 73 -26.37 -11.53 -1.59
CA ASN A 73 -27.37 -10.71 -2.31
C ASN A 73 -26.78 -9.64 -3.25
N SER A 74 -25.55 -9.79 -3.73
CA SER A 74 -24.99 -8.83 -4.69
C SER A 74 -25.19 -9.29 -6.13
N PRO A 75 -26.12 -8.73 -6.92
CA PRO A 75 -26.26 -9.07 -8.34
C PRO A 75 -25.06 -8.60 -9.18
N TYR A 76 -24.18 -7.80 -8.58
CA TYR A 76 -23.05 -7.15 -9.24
C TYR A 76 -21.76 -7.96 -9.17
N PHE A 77 -21.67 -8.87 -8.20
CA PHE A 77 -20.46 -9.61 -7.88
C PHE A 77 -20.75 -11.11 -7.91
N LEU A 78 -20.07 -11.81 -8.81
CA LEU A 78 -20.26 -13.24 -9.03
C LEU A 78 -19.07 -14.04 -8.47
N LEU A 79 -19.31 -15.28 -8.06
CA LEU A 79 -18.25 -16.18 -7.63
C LEU A 79 -17.28 -16.46 -8.80
N GLY A 80 -15.98 -16.53 -8.49
CA GLY A 80 -14.90 -16.69 -9.46
C GLY A 80 -14.60 -15.43 -10.29
N GLN A 81 -15.40 -14.37 -10.14
CA GLN A 81 -15.13 -13.10 -10.81
C GLN A 81 -13.89 -12.45 -10.21
N ARG A 82 -13.08 -11.82 -11.05
CA ARG A 82 -11.92 -11.05 -10.59
C ARG A 82 -12.37 -9.80 -9.85
N LYS A 83 -12.01 -9.65 -8.57
CA LYS A 83 -12.27 -8.44 -7.78
C LYS A 83 -11.16 -7.42 -7.90
N TRP A 84 -9.91 -7.88 -7.81
CA TRP A 84 -8.72 -7.04 -7.93
C TRP A 84 -7.85 -7.53 -9.07
N ARG A 85 -7.18 -6.60 -9.75
CA ARG A 85 -6.24 -6.95 -10.81
C ARG A 85 -5.05 -6.04 -10.88
N ARG A 86 -4.00 -6.53 -11.55
CA ARG A 86 -2.76 -5.78 -11.82
C ARG A 86 -2.15 -5.20 -10.55
N ILE A 87 -2.19 -5.99 -9.46
CA ILE A 87 -1.57 -5.60 -8.19
C ILE A 87 -0.07 -5.44 -8.42
N LYS A 88 0.47 -4.27 -8.07
CA LYS A 88 1.89 -3.94 -8.23
C LYS A 88 2.41 -3.24 -6.98
N PRO A 89 3.54 -3.69 -6.43
CA PRO A 89 4.17 -3.00 -5.31
C PRO A 89 4.57 -1.57 -5.70
N THR A 90 4.40 -0.65 -4.76
CA THR A 90 4.84 0.75 -4.88
C THR A 90 5.86 1.04 -3.79
N ASP A 91 5.74 2.13 -3.04
CA ASP A 91 6.62 2.50 -1.94
C ASP A 91 6.18 1.89 -0.60
N GLY A 92 7.13 1.36 0.16
CA GLY A 92 6.88 0.83 1.50
C GLY A 92 5.80 -0.27 1.51
N PRO A 93 4.81 -0.23 2.41
CA PRO A 93 3.78 -1.28 2.53
C PRO A 93 2.68 -1.19 1.45
N ASN A 94 2.85 -0.34 0.44
CA ASN A 94 1.79 0.02 -0.47
C ASN A 94 1.85 -0.73 -1.80
N PHE A 95 0.67 -0.87 -2.40
CA PHE A 95 0.44 -1.43 -3.72
C PHE A 95 -0.51 -0.53 -4.50
N SER A 96 -0.29 -0.46 -5.80
CA SER A 96 -1.31 -0.03 -6.76
C SER A 96 -2.08 -1.25 -7.26
N TYR A 97 -3.36 -1.09 -7.55
CA TYR A 97 -4.21 -2.15 -8.09
C TYR A 97 -5.41 -1.54 -8.83
N GLU A 98 -6.18 -2.37 -9.51
CA GLU A 98 -7.48 -2.00 -10.07
C GLU A 98 -8.60 -2.79 -9.36
N ASP A 99 -9.60 -2.07 -8.83
CA ASP A 99 -10.77 -2.60 -8.13
C ASP A 99 -11.98 -2.73 -9.06
N LYS A 100 -12.65 -3.87 -9.03
CA LYS A 100 -13.89 -4.07 -9.78
C LYS A 100 -15.08 -3.41 -9.08
N GLY A 101 -15.70 -2.44 -9.74
CA GLY A 101 -16.92 -1.79 -9.28
C GLY A 101 -18.19 -2.61 -9.54
N SER A 102 -19.29 -2.21 -8.89
CA SER A 102 -20.61 -2.85 -9.07
C SER A 102 -21.20 -2.66 -10.49
N ASN A 103 -20.68 -1.72 -11.26
CA ASN A 103 -21.01 -1.51 -12.67
C ASN A 103 -20.16 -2.35 -13.62
N ASN A 104 -19.42 -3.33 -13.11
CA ASN A 104 -18.55 -4.24 -13.88
C ASN A 104 -17.29 -3.58 -14.48
N GLU A 105 -17.04 -2.30 -14.22
CA GLU A 105 -15.81 -1.60 -14.60
C GLU A 105 -14.68 -1.79 -13.57
N PHE A 106 -13.46 -1.44 -13.95
CA PHE A 106 -12.28 -1.45 -13.08
C PHE A 106 -11.78 -0.04 -12.85
N TYR A 107 -11.41 0.25 -11.60
CA TYR A 107 -10.95 1.56 -11.15
C TYR A 107 -9.62 1.44 -10.45
N ASP A 108 -8.70 2.36 -10.72
CA ASP A 108 -7.42 2.39 -10.03
C ASP A 108 -7.62 2.58 -8.52
N GLY A 109 -6.72 2.03 -7.72
CA GLY A 109 -6.75 2.15 -6.27
C GLY A 109 -5.36 2.01 -5.63
N THR A 110 -5.30 2.26 -4.33
CA THR A 110 -4.17 1.95 -3.47
C THR A 110 -4.55 0.96 -2.39
N MET A 111 -3.64 0.06 -2.07
CA MET A 111 -3.76 -0.95 -1.02
C MET A 111 -2.55 -0.81 -0.10
N THR A 112 -2.76 -0.80 1.20
CA THR A 112 -1.69 -0.82 2.21
C THR A 112 -1.77 -2.12 3.00
N LEU A 113 -0.68 -2.88 3.03
CA LEU A 113 -0.56 -4.11 3.81
C LEU A 113 0.04 -3.83 5.20
N ASP A 114 -0.71 -4.17 6.24
CA ASP A 114 -0.29 -4.09 7.63
C ASP A 114 -0.10 -5.49 8.20
N LYS A 115 1.16 -5.81 8.57
CA LYS A 115 1.58 -7.08 9.18
C LYS A 115 2.10 -6.86 10.62
N SER A 116 1.71 -5.76 11.27
CA SER A 116 2.21 -5.41 12.61
C SER A 116 1.61 -6.24 13.74
N GLY A 117 0.45 -6.87 13.50
CA GLY A 117 -0.29 -7.68 14.45
C GLY A 117 -0.21 -9.19 14.19
N PRO A 118 -0.96 -9.99 14.98
CA PRO A 118 -1.09 -11.44 14.75
C PRO A 118 -1.91 -11.79 13.49
N THR A 119 -2.63 -10.82 12.95
CA THR A 119 -3.45 -10.93 11.74
C THR A 119 -3.03 -9.82 10.77
N ASP A 120 -2.90 -10.17 9.50
CA ASP A 120 -2.63 -9.19 8.45
C ASP A 120 -3.91 -8.45 8.07
N TYR A 121 -3.79 -7.14 7.82
CA TYR A 121 -4.87 -6.30 7.34
C TYR A 121 -4.50 -5.62 6.02
N LEU A 122 -5.49 -5.43 5.15
CA LEU A 122 -5.39 -4.52 4.00
C LEU A 122 -6.32 -3.32 4.17
N TYR A 123 -5.78 -2.13 3.92
CA TYR A 123 -6.55 -0.89 3.83
C TYR A 123 -6.58 -0.44 2.37
N LEU A 124 -7.77 -0.49 1.75
CA LEU A 124 -7.97 -0.21 0.33
C LEU A 124 -8.68 1.12 0.14
N ASN A 125 -8.16 1.92 -0.80
CA ASN A 125 -8.76 3.14 -1.28
C ASN A 125 -8.89 3.10 -2.80
N VAL A 126 -10.12 3.10 -3.32
CA VAL A 126 -10.42 3.15 -4.76
C VAL A 126 -10.45 4.61 -5.22
N LYS A 127 -9.68 4.93 -6.26
CA LYS A 127 -9.59 6.25 -6.90
C LYS A 127 -10.72 6.39 -7.94
N VAL A 128 -11.89 6.81 -7.47
CA VAL A 128 -12.97 7.30 -8.34
C VAL A 128 -13.20 8.78 -8.01
N ALA A 129 -13.53 9.59 -9.02
CA ALA A 129 -13.87 11.00 -8.78
C ALA A 129 -15.08 11.08 -7.82
N GLY A 130 -14.86 11.62 -6.62
CA GLY A 130 -15.89 11.81 -5.58
C GLY A 130 -15.85 10.80 -4.41
N ASN A 131 -16.64 11.07 -3.36
CA ASN A 131 -16.79 10.21 -2.18
C ASN A 131 -17.74 9.03 -2.45
N GLY A 132 -17.45 8.21 -3.46
CA GLY A 132 -18.28 7.07 -3.83
C GLY A 132 -18.37 5.99 -2.73
N ASN A 133 -19.56 5.42 -2.55
CA ASN A 133 -19.78 4.30 -1.63
C ASN A 133 -19.01 3.06 -2.09
N GLY A 134 -18.26 2.44 -1.17
CA GLY A 134 -17.44 1.25 -1.42
C GLY A 134 -15.99 1.56 -1.78
N ASN A 135 -15.59 2.82 -1.83
CA ASN A 135 -14.22 3.22 -2.18
C ASN A 135 -13.23 3.08 -1.02
N ARG A 136 -13.69 2.97 0.22
CA ARG A 136 -12.83 2.66 1.39
C ARG A 136 -13.21 1.29 1.93
N GLN A 137 -12.23 0.40 2.05
CA GLN A 137 -12.47 -0.98 2.46
C GLN A 137 -11.32 -1.45 3.36
N THR A 138 -11.66 -2.21 4.39
CA THR A 138 -10.71 -2.91 5.27
C THR A 138 -10.93 -4.41 5.10
N TRP A 139 -9.82 -5.12 4.90
CA TRP A 139 -9.83 -6.57 4.72
C TRP A 139 -8.92 -7.25 5.73
N GLU A 140 -9.34 -8.40 6.20
CA GLU A 140 -8.65 -9.23 7.17
C GLU A 140 -8.27 -10.57 6.52
N ARG A 141 -7.03 -11.04 6.76
CA ARG A 141 -6.59 -12.36 6.32
C ARG A 141 -7.21 -13.46 7.20
N PHE A 142 -7.60 -14.59 6.59
CA PHE A 142 -8.14 -15.76 7.30
C PHE A 142 -7.71 -17.11 6.71
#